data_AF-A0A9P5AXL2-F1
#
_entry.id   AF-A0A9P5AXL2-F1
#
_cell.length_a   1.000
_cell.length_b   1.000
_cell.length_c   1.000
_cell.angle_alpha   90.00
_cell.angle_beta   90.00
_cell.angle_gamma   90.00
#
_symmetry.space_group_name_H-M   'P 1'
#
loop_
_entity.id
_entity.type
_entity.pdbx_description
1 polymer ?
#
loop_
_entity_poly.entity_id
_entity_poly.type
_entity_poly.pdbx_seq_one_letter_code
_entity_poly.pdbx_strand_id
1 'polypeptide(L)'
;MDPLSIASGAAGLAISCATIGKTLYTWIGDTVDVDENISNLLEEVSILSRVLDSVSNASGRVPQAVVAEIDPGNALWGSISATLDDIKSTFNKLNQLMAELEKTNLFSRGFLRKPTKQIKFSLRSKDITIY
;
A
#
# COMPACT_ATOMS: atom_id res chain seq x y z
N MET A 1 12.83 6.35 -17.45
CA MET A 1 12.52 7.15 -16.25
C MET A 1 13.82 7.27 -15.48
N ASP A 2 14.18 8.44 -14.94
CA ASP A 2 15.47 8.62 -14.27
C ASP A 2 15.38 8.30 -12.76
N PRO A 3 16.51 8.03 -12.07
CA PRO A 3 16.51 7.66 -10.66
C PRO A 3 15.88 8.69 -9.71
N LEU A 4 15.89 9.99 -10.04
CA LEU A 4 15.22 11.01 -9.20
C LEU A 4 13.69 10.91 -9.34
N SER A 5 13.21 10.65 -10.56
CA SER A 5 11.80 10.34 -10.79
C SER A 5 11.36 9.07 -10.03
N ILE A 6 12.19 8.03 -10.02
CA ILE A 6 11.95 6.82 -9.19
C ILE A 6 11.95 7.17 -7.70
N ALA A 7 12.90 7.99 -7.25
CA ALA A 7 13.03 8.35 -5.86
C ALA A 7 11.79 9.09 -5.34
N SER A 8 11.32 10.07 -6.12
CA SER A 8 10.10 10.82 -5.79
C SER A 8 8.84 9.95 -5.85
N GLY A 9 8.72 9.07 -6.85
CA GLY A 9 7.61 8.12 -6.96
C GLY A 9 7.53 7.17 -5.77
N ALA A 10 8.66 6.58 -5.38
CA ALA A 10 8.74 5.69 -4.23
C ALA A 10 8.42 6.41 -2.91
N ALA A 11 8.93 7.62 -2.70
CA ALA A 11 8.59 8.43 -1.51
C ALA A 11 7.09 8.74 -1.43
N GLY A 12 6.45 9.11 -2.55
CA GLY A 12 5.00 9.35 -2.59
C GLY A 12 4.18 8.11 -2.22
N LEU A 13 4.63 6.94 -2.66
CA LEU A 13 4.00 5.66 -2.31
C LEU A 13 4.26 5.27 -0.85
N ALA A 14 5.44 5.56 -0.29
CA ALA A 14 5.72 5.34 1.13
C ALA A 14 4.80 6.18 2.03
N ILE A 15 4.57 7.45 1.67
CA ILE A 15 3.60 8.33 2.34
C ILE A 15 2.17 7.76 2.24
N SER A 16 1.83 7.21 1.08
CA SER A 16 0.53 6.55 0.86
C SER A 16 0.38 5.32 1.76
N CYS A 17 1.44 4.51 1.91
CA CYS A 17 1.47 3.37 2.84
C CYS A 17 1.23 3.83 4.28
N ALA A 18 1.92 4.87 4.73
CA ALA A 18 1.75 5.40 6.08
C ALA A 18 0.31 5.88 6.33
N THR A 19 -0.31 6.51 5.32
CA THR A 19 -1.70 6.96 5.37
C THR A 19 -2.67 5.78 5.48
N ILE A 20 -2.52 4.78 4.60
CA ILE A 20 -3.34 3.55 4.61
C ILE A 20 -3.17 2.81 5.94
N GLY A 21 -1.93 2.61 6.39
CA GLY A 21 -1.61 1.94 7.63
C GLY A 21 -2.23 2.65 8.84
N LYS A 22 -2.20 4.00 8.89
CA LYS A 22 -2.88 4.77 9.94
C LYS A 22 -4.39 4.54 9.92
N THR A 23 -5.02 4.54 8.74
CA THR A 23 -6.46 4.30 8.62
C THR A 23 -6.82 2.88 9.05
N LEU A 24 -6.05 1.87 8.62
CA LEU A 24 -6.21 0.47 9.06
C LEU A 24 -6.05 0.34 10.58
N TYR A 25 -4.99 0.91 11.16
CA TYR A 25 -4.75 0.89 12.60
C TYR A 25 -5.91 1.51 13.39
N THR A 26 -6.42 2.67 12.94
CA THR A 26 -7.57 3.33 13.57
C THR A 26 -8.80 2.44 13.52
N TRP A 27 -9.08 1.85 12.35
CA TRP A 27 -10.22 0.97 12.16
C TRP A 27 -10.15 -0.31 13.00
N ILE A 28 -8.95 -0.88 13.13
CA ILE A 28 -8.69 -2.04 13.99
C ILE A 28 -8.97 -1.67 15.45
N GLY A 29 -8.45 -0.52 15.92
CA GLY A 29 -8.67 -0.05 17.29
C GLY A 29 -10.15 0.25 17.61
N ASP A 30 -10.94 0.61 16.61
CA ASP A 30 -12.39 0.85 16.74
C ASP A 30 -13.25 -0.43 16.64
N THR A 31 -12.63 -1.59 16.38
CA THR A 31 -13.31 -2.88 16.16
C THR A 31 -13.01 -3.88 17.28
N VAL A 32 -14.04 -4.56 17.79
CA VAL A 32 -13.93 -5.47 18.96
C VAL A 32 -13.19 -6.78 18.63
N ASP A 33 -13.25 -7.22 17.38
CA ASP A 33 -12.62 -8.44 16.90
C ASP A 33 -12.27 -8.28 15.42
N VAL A 34 -10.97 -8.38 15.12
CA VAL A 34 -10.39 -8.11 13.81
C VAL A 34 -9.78 -9.40 13.31
N ASP A 35 -10.14 -9.76 12.08
CA ASP A 35 -9.54 -10.90 11.37
C ASP A 35 -8.00 -10.77 11.33
N GLU A 36 -7.29 -11.87 11.55
CA GLU A 36 -5.83 -11.94 11.43
C GLU A 36 -5.36 -11.41 10.07
N ASN A 37 -6.13 -11.64 9.00
CA ASN A 37 -5.84 -11.13 7.66
C ASN A 37 -5.76 -9.59 7.60
N ILE A 38 -6.56 -8.87 8.39
CA ILE A 38 -6.56 -7.39 8.44
C ILE A 38 -5.35 -6.89 9.24
N SER A 39 -5.00 -7.59 10.32
CA SER A 39 -3.79 -7.28 11.10
C SER A 39 -2.53 -7.52 10.28
N ASN A 40 -2.47 -8.63 9.54
CA ASN A 40 -1.37 -8.94 8.63
C ASN A 40 -1.28 -7.92 7.48
N LEU A 41 -2.42 -7.46 6.95
CA LEU A 41 -2.44 -6.39 5.94
C LEU A 41 -1.80 -5.09 6.46
N LEU A 42 -2.07 -4.71 7.73
CA LEU A 42 -1.43 -3.55 8.34
C LEU A 42 0.09 -3.72 8.44
N GLU A 43 0.56 -4.91 8.80
CA GLU A 43 1.98 -5.24 8.84
C GLU A 43 2.61 -5.16 7.44
N GLU A 44 1.99 -5.79 6.45
CA GLU A 44 2.46 -5.78 5.05
C GLU A 44 2.55 -4.35 4.48
N VAL A 45 1.54 -3.52 4.72
CA VAL A 45 1.57 -2.10 4.29
C VAL A 45 2.70 -1.34 4.99
N SER A 46 2.98 -1.64 6.25
CA SER A 46 4.08 -1.03 7.01
C SER A 46 5.45 -1.46 6.50
N ILE A 47 5.59 -2.74 6.14
CA ILE A 47 6.81 -3.28 5.51
C ILE A 47 7.02 -2.62 4.14
N LEU A 48 5.98 -2.54 3.31
CA LEU A 48 6.06 -1.93 1.99
C LEU A 48 6.47 -0.45 2.07
N SER A 49 5.94 0.30 3.05
CA SER A 49 6.37 1.68 3.33
C SER A 49 7.89 1.79 3.49
N ARG A 50 8.47 0.91 4.32
CA ARG A 50 9.91 0.88 4.58
C ARG A 50 10.72 0.48 3.34
N VAL A 51 10.22 -0.45 2.54
CA VAL A 51 10.86 -0.86 1.28
C VAL A 51 10.88 0.32 0.30
N LEU A 52 9.75 1.03 0.15
CA LEU A 52 9.65 2.19 -0.73
C LEU A 52 10.54 3.36 -0.27
N ASP A 53 10.67 3.59 1.04
CA ASP A 53 11.64 4.54 1.57
C ASP A 53 13.08 4.13 1.23
N SER A 54 13.41 2.84 1.32
CA SER A 54 14.73 2.33 0.92
C SER A 54 14.99 2.53 -0.58
N VAL A 55 13.99 2.24 -1.43
CA VAL A 55 14.08 2.50 -2.88
C VAL A 55 14.28 3.99 -3.14
N SER A 56 13.49 4.85 -2.48
CA SER A 56 13.60 6.30 -2.62
C SER A 56 15.00 6.80 -2.28
N ASN A 57 15.52 6.39 -1.13
CA ASN A 57 16.84 6.77 -0.66
C ASN A 57 17.96 6.25 -1.57
N ALA A 58 17.87 5.00 -2.03
CA ALA A 58 18.87 4.40 -2.90
C ALA A 58 18.90 5.08 -4.27
N SER A 59 17.73 5.23 -4.90
CA SER A 59 17.61 5.87 -6.22
C SER A 59 18.01 7.34 -6.20
N GLY A 60 17.66 8.08 -5.15
CA GLY A 60 18.00 9.49 -5.00
C GLY A 60 19.50 9.78 -4.82
N ARG A 61 20.30 8.74 -4.51
CA ARG A 61 21.75 8.85 -4.31
C ARG A 61 22.57 8.44 -5.54
N VAL A 62 21.94 7.98 -6.62
CA VAL A 62 22.65 7.57 -7.84
C VAL A 62 23.15 8.81 -8.58
N PRO A 63 24.47 8.99 -8.76
CA PRO A 63 25.01 10.13 -9.50
C PRO A 63 24.59 10.07 -10.97
N GLN A 64 24.16 11.20 -11.54
CA GLN A 64 23.65 11.24 -12.90
C GLN A 64 24.65 10.76 -13.96
N ALA A 65 25.95 10.99 -13.73
CA ALA A 65 27.02 10.52 -14.60
C ALA A 65 27.09 8.98 -14.69
N VAL A 66 26.62 8.26 -13.66
CA VAL A 66 26.71 6.79 -13.55
C VAL A 66 25.41 6.12 -14.03
N VAL A 67 24.33 6.89 -14.25
CA VAL A 67 23.02 6.34 -14.64
C VAL A 67 23.07 5.61 -15.98
N ALA A 68 23.72 6.22 -16.98
CA ALA A 68 23.86 5.64 -18.31
C ALA A 68 24.84 4.45 -18.33
N GLU A 69 25.75 4.34 -17.35
CA GLU A 69 26.67 3.22 -17.22
C GLU A 69 26.00 1.99 -16.58
N ILE A 70 25.15 2.20 -15.57
CA ILE A 70 24.44 1.14 -14.86
C ILE A 70 23.34 0.52 -15.72
N ASP A 71 22.63 1.35 -16.50
CA ASP A 71 21.48 0.90 -17.28
C ASP A 71 21.42 1.59 -18.65
N PRO A 72 22.32 1.22 -19.59
CA PRO A 72 22.43 1.86 -20.90
C PRO A 72 21.14 1.77 -21.74
N GLY A 73 20.29 0.80 -21.44
CA GLY A 73 19.01 0.54 -22.12
C GLY A 73 17.78 1.01 -21.35
N ASN A 74 17.93 1.63 -20.18
CA ASN A 74 16.83 1.99 -19.28
C ASN A 74 15.92 0.78 -18.89
N ALA A 75 16.44 -0.45 -18.96
CA ALA A 75 15.70 -1.66 -18.64
C ALA A 75 15.48 -1.82 -17.12
N LEU A 76 16.52 -1.55 -16.34
CA LEU A 76 16.47 -1.60 -14.87
C LEU A 76 15.54 -0.51 -14.34
N TRP A 77 15.79 0.76 -14.69
CA TRP A 77 14.98 1.88 -14.21
C TRP A 77 13.57 1.83 -14.78
N GLY A 78 13.41 1.35 -16.01
CA GLY A 78 12.11 1.07 -16.60
C GLY A 78 11.33 0.00 -15.84
N SER A 79 11.97 -1.09 -15.43
CA SER A 79 11.32 -2.13 -14.63
C SER A 79 10.92 -1.62 -13.24
N ILE A 80 11.77 -0.85 -12.57
CA ILE A 80 11.44 -0.27 -11.26
C ILE A 80 10.26 0.70 -11.40
N SER A 81 10.26 1.54 -12.44
CA SER A 81 9.12 2.43 -12.75
C SER A 81 7.81 1.65 -12.87
N ALA A 82 7.79 0.60 -13.70
CA ALA A 82 6.59 -0.21 -13.92
C ALA A 82 6.10 -0.83 -12.61
N THR A 83 7.00 -1.34 -11.77
CA THR A 83 6.64 -1.87 -10.44
C THR A 83 6.03 -0.80 -9.53
N LEU A 84 6.58 0.43 -9.50
CA LEU A 84 5.99 1.53 -8.73
C LEU A 84 4.60 1.91 -9.26
N ASP A 85 4.39 1.89 -10.57
CA ASP A 85 3.09 2.13 -11.18
C ASP A 85 2.06 1.05 -10.82
N ASP A 86 2.47 -0.22 -10.80
CA ASP A 86 1.62 -1.33 -10.37
C ASP A 86 1.23 -1.23 -8.88
N ILE A 87 2.19 -0.87 -8.02
CA ILE A 87 1.94 -0.59 -6.60
C ILE A 87 0.94 0.56 -6.46
N LYS A 88 1.13 1.65 -7.19
CA LYS A 88 0.21 2.80 -7.20
C LYS A 88 -1.19 2.40 -7.62
N SER A 89 -1.33 1.60 -8.68
CA SER A 89 -2.61 1.09 -9.17
C SER A 89 -3.32 0.25 -8.10
N THR A 90 -2.57 -0.63 -7.43
CA THR A 90 -3.08 -1.47 -6.34
C THR A 90 -3.54 -0.63 -5.15
N PHE A 91 -2.76 0.38 -4.77
CA PHE A 91 -3.09 1.28 -3.66
C PHE A 91 -4.29 2.16 -3.93
N ASN A 92 -4.48 2.60 -5.18
CA ASN A 92 -5.68 3.32 -5.57
C ASN A 92 -6.93 2.44 -5.38
N LYS A 93 -6.86 1.15 -5.74
CA LYS A 93 -7.95 0.19 -5.51
C LYS A 93 -8.18 -0.03 -4.01
N LEU A 94 -7.12 -0.22 -3.23
CA LEU A 94 -7.23 -0.38 -1.78
C LEU A 94 -7.87 0.84 -1.11
N ASN A 95 -7.44 2.05 -1.47
CA ASN A 95 -8.04 3.29 -0.99
C ASN A 95 -9.54 3.39 -1.34
N GLN A 96 -9.93 2.98 -2.55
CA GLN A 96 -11.35 2.95 -2.94
C GLN A 96 -12.15 1.97 -2.08
N LEU A 97 -11.64 0.75 -1.87
CA LEU A 97 -12.28 -0.26 -1.01
C LEU A 97 -12.41 0.24 0.43
N MET A 98 -11.37 0.87 0.97
CA MET A 98 -11.41 1.45 2.32
C MET A 98 -12.44 2.59 2.43
N ALA A 99 -12.52 3.47 1.42
CA ALA A 99 -13.52 4.53 1.40
C ALA A 99 -14.96 3.98 1.29
N GLU A 100 -15.18 2.88 0.58
CA GLU A 100 -16.47 2.19 0.51
C GLU A 100 -16.85 1.56 1.86
N LEU A 101 -15.89 0.96 2.57
CA LEU A 101 -16.07 0.45 3.93
C LEU A 101 -16.40 1.57 4.92
N GLU A 102 -15.76 2.74 4.82
CA GLU A 102 -16.09 3.90 5.64
C GLU A 102 -17.52 4.40 5.39
N LYS A 103 -17.95 4.48 4.12
CA LYS A 103 -19.31 4.88 3.75
C LYS A 103 -20.36 3.92 4.32
N THR A 104 -20.14 2.62 4.24
CA THR A 104 -21.04 1.62 4.83
C THR A 104 -21.09 1.71 6.36
N ASN A 105 -19.99 2.11 7.01
CA ASN A 105 -19.95 2.40 8.45
C ASN A 105 -20.58 3.76 8.82
N LEU A 106 -20.64 4.74 7.92
CA LEU A 106 -21.32 6.02 8.17
C LEU A 106 -22.85 5.88 8.18
N PHE A 107 -23.42 4.99 7.35
CA PHE A 107 -24.87 4.68 7.39
C PHE A 107 -25.31 3.97 8.68
N SER A 108 -24.40 3.38 9.44
CA SER A 108 -24.69 2.77 10.76
C SER A 108 -24.41 3.70 11.95
N ARG A 109 -23.74 4.86 11.74
CA ARG A 109 -23.47 5.86 12.80
C ARG A 109 -24.69 6.70 13.21
N GLY A 110 -25.82 6.55 12.52
CA GLY A 110 -27.03 7.37 12.73
C GLY A 110 -27.91 7.01 13.93
N PHE A 111 -27.68 5.91 14.68
CA PHE A 111 -28.61 5.58 15.77
C PHE A 111 -28.06 5.01 17.09
N LEU A 112 -26.85 4.46 17.22
CA LEU A 112 -26.38 3.95 18.52
C LEU A 112 -24.86 4.10 18.71
N ARG A 113 -24.48 4.62 19.89
CA ARG A 113 -23.12 4.91 20.33
C ARG A 113 -22.46 3.61 20.82
N LYS A 114 -21.39 3.18 20.14
CA LYS A 114 -20.38 2.11 20.43
C LYS A 114 -20.75 0.63 20.15
N PRO A 115 -19.76 -0.20 19.75
CA PRO A 115 -19.74 -0.80 18.40
C PRO A 115 -19.50 -2.33 18.41
N THR A 116 -20.04 -3.08 17.46
CA THR A 116 -19.62 -4.50 17.31
C THR A 116 -20.05 -5.05 15.95
N LYS A 117 -19.18 -4.97 14.95
CA LYS A 117 -19.25 -5.92 13.83
C LYS A 117 -17.92 -6.68 13.82
N GLN A 118 -17.99 -8.00 13.92
CA GLN A 118 -16.89 -8.86 13.51
C GLN A 118 -16.74 -8.70 12.01
N ILE A 119 -15.58 -8.22 11.56
CA ILE A 119 -15.28 -8.09 10.15
C ILE A 119 -14.28 -9.18 9.82
N LYS A 120 -14.81 -10.25 9.22
CA LYS A 120 -14.03 -11.40 8.77
C LYS A 120 -13.79 -11.26 7.26
N PHE A 121 -12.54 -11.08 6.87
CA PHE A 121 -12.14 -11.23 5.47
C PHE A 121 -11.86 -12.72 5.25
N SER A 122 -12.93 -13.52 5.09
CA SER A 122 -12.74 -14.88 4.58
C SER A 122 -12.36 -14.74 3.11
N LEU A 123 -11.08 -14.90 2.78
CA LEU A 123 -10.70 -15.36 1.45
C LEU A 123 -11.57 -16.58 1.19
N ARG A 124 -12.53 -16.50 0.25
CA ARG A 124 -13.19 -17.71 -0.21
C ARG A 124 -12.06 -18.55 -0.78
N SER A 125 -11.72 -19.66 -0.12
CA SER A 125 -10.77 -20.69 -0.57
C SER A 125 -11.05 -21.26 -1.97
N LYS A 126 -11.98 -20.69 -2.74
CA LYS A 126 -12.35 -21.13 -4.09
C LYS A 126 -11.46 -20.57 -5.20
N ASP A 127 -10.63 -19.55 -4.94
CA ASP A 127 -9.79 -18.95 -6.01
C ASP A 127 -8.28 -19.16 -5.83
N ILE A 128 -7.85 -19.96 -4.85
CA ILE A 128 -6.47 -20.50 -4.83
C ILE A 128 -6.51 -21.86 -5.55
N THR A 129 -6.70 -21.81 -6.85
CA THR A 129 -6.28 -22.91 -7.72
C THR A 129 -4.85 -22.59 -8.13
N ILE A 130 -3.90 -23.19 -7.44
CA ILE A 130 -2.53 -23.31 -7.95
C ILE A 130 -2.59 -24.35 -9.07
N TYR A 131 -2.59 -23.88 -10.32
CA TYR A 131 -2.11 -24.61 -11.49
C TYR A 131 -1.47 -23.64 -12.48
#